data_AF-A0A9D6MA85-F1
#
_entry.id   AF-A0A9D6MA85-F1
#
_cell.length_a   1.000
_cell.length_b   1.000
_cell.length_c   1.000
_cell.angle_alpha   90.00
_cell.angle_beta   90.00
_cell.angle_gamma   90.00
#
_symmetry.space_group_name_H-M   'P 1'
#
loop_
_entity.id
_entity.type
_entity.pdbx_description
1 polymer ?
#
loop_
_entity_poly.entity_id
_entity_poly.type
_entity_poly.pdbx_seq_one_letter_code
_entity_poly.pdbx_strand_id
1 'polypeptide(L)' 'MTSGYLSDALRQRVRAAAGEGAEHFQWDAEGVVILGLTPVGRATIEAVRLNHEHSIAVRRNWVAAGWHPPSE' A
#
# COMPACT_ATOMS: atom_id res chain seq x y z
N MET A 1 30.65 -15.27 5.88
CA MET A 1 30.31 -15.11 4.45
C MET A 1 28.81 -14.84 4.39
N THR A 2 28.50 -13.56 4.23
CA THR A 2 27.20 -12.90 4.35
C THR A 2 26.27 -13.27 3.20
N SER A 3 25.10 -13.85 3.50
CA SER A 3 24.03 -14.01 2.52
C SER A 3 22.68 -14.04 3.23
N GLY A 4 21.81 -13.05 2.96
CA GLY A 4 20.38 -13.09 3.32
C GLY A 4 19.84 -11.86 4.05
N TYR A 5 20.59 -11.24 4.96
CA TYR A 5 20.11 -10.09 5.76
C TYR A 5 19.77 -8.82 4.95
N LEU A 6 20.07 -8.79 3.64
CA LEU A 6 19.93 -7.61 2.79
C LEU A 6 18.67 -7.58 1.89
N SER A 7 17.82 -8.63 1.86
CA SER A 7 16.56 -8.57 1.08
C SER A 7 15.43 -7.85 1.81
N ASP A 8 15.40 -7.91 3.14
CA ASP A 8 14.29 -7.34 3.93
C ASP A 8 14.40 -5.83 4.10
N ALA A 9 15.62 -5.28 4.09
CA ALA A 9 15.84 -3.83 3.99
C ALA A 9 15.50 -3.26 2.60
N LEU A 10 15.33 -4.09 1.55
CA LEU A 10 14.94 -3.66 0.21
C LEU A 10 13.41 -3.54 0.06
N ARG A 11 12.64 -4.30 0.84
CA ARG A 11 11.19 -4.08 1.06
C ARG A 11 10.91 -2.71 1.70
N GLN A 12 11.90 -2.12 2.37
CA GLN A 12 11.84 -0.82 3.04
C GLN A 12 11.76 0.38 2.08
N ARG A 13 11.75 0.21 0.75
CA ARG A 13 11.74 1.32 -0.22
C ARG A 13 10.65 1.22 -1.29
N VAL A 14 9.55 0.51 -1.03
CA VAL A 14 8.45 0.37 -2.00
C VAL A 14 7.56 1.63 -1.98
N ARG A 15 8.11 2.65 -2.66
CA ARG A 15 7.52 3.77 -3.39
C ARG A 15 6.30 4.47 -2.78
N ALA A 16 6.64 5.60 -2.15
CA ALA A 16 5.75 6.72 -1.91
C ALA A 16 5.06 7.17 -3.21
N ALA A 17 3.72 7.25 -3.18
CA ALA A 17 2.97 8.07 -4.11
C ALA A 17 3.28 9.54 -3.78
N ALA A 18 4.19 10.17 -4.52
CA ALA A 18 4.62 11.55 -4.25
C ALA A 18 3.42 12.53 -4.35
N GLY A 19 2.88 12.90 -3.19
CA GLY A 19 1.78 13.82 -2.95
C GLY A 19 1.43 13.80 -1.45
N GLU A 20 0.68 14.78 -0.94
CA GLU A 20 0.27 14.94 0.49
C GLU A 20 -0.47 13.72 1.10
N GLY A 21 -0.76 12.70 0.29
CA GLY A 21 -1.27 11.42 0.79
C GLY A 21 -0.18 10.47 1.29
N ALA A 22 1.04 10.53 0.76
CA ALA A 22 2.07 9.54 1.11
C ALA A 22 2.61 9.67 2.54
N GLU A 23 2.52 10.85 3.18
CA GLU A 23 2.82 10.95 4.61
C GLU A 23 1.77 10.28 5.51
N HIS A 24 0.56 10.06 4.99
CA HIS A 24 -0.58 9.58 5.75
C HIS A 24 -0.99 8.16 5.40
N PHE A 25 -0.64 7.69 4.20
CA PHE A 25 -1.09 6.42 3.65
C PHE A 25 0.05 5.64 3.00
N GLN A 26 -0.02 4.32 3.10
CA GLN A 26 0.76 3.40 2.29
C GLN A 26 -0.11 2.23 1.84
N TRP A 27 0.31 1.52 0.80
CA TRP A 27 -0.28 0.21 0.47
C TRP A 27 0.32 -0.88 1.35
N ASP A 28 -0.43 -1.96 1.59
CA ASP A 28 0.15 -3.22 2.07
C ASP A 28 1.07 -3.85 1.02
N ALA A 29 1.75 -4.93 1.38
CA ALA A 29 2.72 -5.57 0.49
C ALA A 29 2.05 -6.15 -0.78
N GLU A 30 0.75 -6.42 -0.69
CA GLU A 30 -0.08 -6.99 -1.73
C GLU A 30 -0.74 -5.93 -2.64
N GLY A 31 -0.70 -4.65 -2.28
CA GLY A 31 -1.35 -3.57 -3.05
C GLY A 31 -2.89 -3.57 -2.96
N VAL A 32 -3.46 -4.17 -1.93
CA VAL A 32 -4.92 -4.36 -1.79
C VAL A 32 -5.50 -3.45 -0.71
N VAL A 33 -4.77 -3.28 0.39
CA VAL A 33 -5.21 -2.52 1.57
C VAL A 33 -4.43 -1.23 1.68
N ILE A 34 -5.12 -0.13 2.00
CA ILE A 34 -4.49 1.13 2.38
C ILE A 34 -4.29 1.13 3.90
N LEU A 35 -3.05 1.33 4.34
CA LEU A 35 -2.64 1.43 5.73
C LEU A 35 -2.46 2.90 6.11
N GLY A 36 -3.04 3.30 7.25
CA GLY A 36 -2.93 4.66 7.78
C GLY A 36 -1.69 4.83 8.68
N LEU A 37 -0.76 5.67 8.25
CA LEU A 37 0.51 5.93 8.93
C LEU A 37 0.37 6.90 10.11
N THR A 38 -0.58 7.83 10.02
CA THR A 38 -0.85 8.85 11.04
C THR A 38 -2.25 8.68 11.64
N PRO A 39 -2.56 9.30 12.80
CA PRO A 39 -3.92 9.35 13.31
C PRO A 39 -4.91 9.94 12.30
N VAL A 40 -4.50 10.98 11.56
CA VAL A 40 -5.31 11.57 10.47
C VAL A 40 -5.55 10.54 9.39
N GLY A 41 -4.51 9.86 8.90
CA GLY A 41 -4.65 8.84 7.86
C GLY A 41 -5.59 7.69 8.28
N ARG A 42 -5.47 7.18 9.51
CA ARG A 42 -6.40 6.15 10.01
C ARG A 42 -7.84 6.66 10.08
N ALA A 43 -8.05 7.87 10.60
CA ALA A 43 -9.38 8.47 10.64
C ALA A 43 -9.97 8.67 9.23
N THR A 44 -9.15 9.07 8.25
CA THR A 44 -9.57 9.20 6.85
C THR A 44 -9.96 7.86 6.24
N ILE A 45 -9.20 6.79 6.49
CA ILE A 45 -9.53 5.44 5.99
C ILE A 45 -10.93 5.02 6.46
N GLU A 46 -11.25 5.23 7.73
CA GLU A 46 -12.56 4.90 8.29
C GLU A 46 -13.66 5.84 7.77
N ALA A 47 -13.42 7.15 7.81
CA ALA A 47 -14.41 8.16 7.42
C ALA A 47 -14.82 8.06 5.95
N VAL A 48 -13.86 7.76 5.06
CA VAL A 48 -14.09 7.64 3.61
C VAL A 48 -14.26 6.18 3.16
N ARG A 49 -14.10 5.22 4.10
CA ARG A 49 -14.19 3.78 3.83
C ARG A 49 -13.24 3.34 2.71
N LEU A 50 -11.98 3.79 2.77
CA LEU A 50 -10.96 3.51 1.76
C LEU A 50 -10.68 2.01 1.56
N ASN A 51 -11.00 1.19 2.57
CA ASN A 51 -10.88 -0.27 2.53
C ASN A 51 -12.25 -0.97 2.49
N HIS A 52 -13.25 -0.36 1.85
CA HIS A 52 -14.53 -1.01 1.60
C HIS A 52 -14.32 -2.37 0.91
N GLU A 53 -15.13 -3.38 1.28
CA GLU A 53 -15.02 -4.76 0.74
C GLU A 53 -15.02 -4.80 -0.80
N HIS A 54 -15.90 -4.03 -1.45
CA HIS A 54 -15.92 -3.87 -2.91
C HIS A 54 -14.62 -3.28 -3.46
N SER A 55 -14.05 -2.26 -2.82
CA SER A 55 -12.76 -1.67 -3.25
C SER A 55 -11.62 -2.68 -3.12
N ILE A 56 -11.61 -3.47 -2.05
CA ILE A 56 -10.65 -4.57 -1.85
C ILE A 56 -10.82 -5.63 -2.94
N ALA A 57 -12.05 -6.05 -3.24
CA ALA A 57 -12.32 -7.05 -4.27
C ALA A 57 -11.87 -6.59 -5.67
N VAL A 58 -12.13 -5.33 -6.02
CA VAL A 58 -11.68 -4.74 -7.28
C VAL A 58 -10.15 -4.67 -7.34
N ARG A 59 -9.48 -4.21 -6.28
CA ARG A 59 -8.00 -4.14 -6.26
C ARG A 59 -7.36 -5.53 -6.35
N ARG A 60 -7.94 -6.56 -5.74
CA ARG A 60 -7.48 -7.95 -5.93
C ARG A 60 -7.51 -8.37 -7.39
N ASN A 61 -8.57 -8.02 -8.12
CA ASN A 61 -8.66 -8.31 -9.55
C ASN A 61 -7.63 -7.51 -10.35
N TRP A 62 -7.34 -6.26 -9.98
CA TRP A 62 -6.30 -5.46 -10.62
C TRP A 62 -4.90 -6.02 -10.37
N VAL A 63 -4.62 -6.49 -9.14
CA VAL A 63 -3.36 -7.17 -8.81
C VAL A 63 -3.23 -8.47 -9.60
N ALA A 64 -4.28 -9.28 -9.67
CA ALA A 64 -4.28 -10.50 -10.49
C ALA A 64 -4.10 -10.23 -11.99
N ALA A 65 -4.60 -9.09 -12.49
CA ALA A 65 -4.43 -8.65 -13.87
C ALA A 65 -3.09 -7.93 -14.14
N GLY A 66 -2.26 -7.70 -13.12
CA GLY A 66 -1.00 -6.96 -13.24
C GLY A 66 -1.17 -5.44 -13.47
N TRP A 67 -2.36 -4.89 -13.21
CA TRP A 67 -2.63 -3.45 -13.34
C TRP A 67 -2.24 -2.66 -12.08
N HIS A 68 -2.08 -3.36 -10.95
CA HIS A 68 -1.75 -2.77 -9.65
C HIS A 68 -0.84 -3.71 -8.83
N PRO A 69 0.07 -3.20 -7.98
CA PRO A 69 0.53 -1.81 -7.93
C PRO A 69 1.09 -1.40 -9.30
N PRO A 70 0.94 -0.13 -9.72
CA PRO A 70 1.48 0.31 -11.00
C PRO A 70 2.96 -0.07 -11.03
N SER A 71 3.32 -0.92 -11.99
CA SER A 71 4.71 -1.05 -12.40
C SER A 71 5.13 0.34 -12.85
N GLU A 72 6.25 0.79 -12.31
CA GLU A 72 6.86 2.11 -12.51
C GLU A 72 6.69 2.72 -13.91
#